data_AF-A0AAV5AXC8-F1
#
_entry.id   AF-A0AAV5AXC8-F1
#
_cell.length_a   1.000
_cell.length_b   1.000
_cell.length_c   1.000
_cell.angle_alpha   90.00
_cell.angle_beta   90.00
_cell.angle_gamma   90.00
#
_symmetry.space_group_name_H-M   'P 1'
#
loop_
_entity.id
_entity.type
_entity.pdbx_description
1 polymer ?
#
loop_
_entity_poly.entity_id
_entity_poly.type
_entity_poly.pdbx_seq_one_letter_code
_entity_poly.pdbx_strand_id
1 'polypeptide(L)'
;MEQIFKDNPKLDEVYRTSDGKYFYLESDARNYATAAKLHDKKVTKLVRKATLNEDTNNENQDVKRAEKIAELQALELVKENYNQMKSLVKFFDIKTSNQSAEALIEALTEFKKTI
;
A
#
# COMPACT_ATOMS: atom_id res chain seq x y z
N MET A 1 -7.39 15.12 20.15
CA MET A 1 -8.34 13.99 20.28
C MET A 1 -9.69 14.48 19.80
N GLU A 2 -10.25 13.89 18.74
CA GLU A 2 -11.51 14.33 18.13
C GLU A 2 -12.68 14.24 19.13
N GLN A 3 -13.65 15.15 19.01
CA GLN A 3 -14.80 15.26 19.91
C GLN A 3 -15.66 13.97 19.90
N ILE A 4 -15.81 13.33 18.73
CA ILE A 4 -16.57 12.08 18.58
C ILE A 4 -16.08 10.94 19.49
N PHE A 5 -14.77 10.86 19.76
CA PHE A 5 -14.20 9.85 20.67
C PHE A 5 -14.39 10.20 22.15
N LYS A 6 -14.54 11.48 22.47
CA LYS A 6 -14.87 11.95 23.83
C LYS A 6 -16.33 11.64 24.16
N ASP A 7 -17.23 11.93 23.22
CA ASP A 7 -18.66 11.65 23.36
C ASP A 7 -18.95 10.14 23.30
N ASN A 8 -18.13 9.38 22.57
CA ASN A 8 -18.30 7.93 22.42
C ASN A 8 -17.03 7.19 22.85
N PRO A 9 -16.83 6.96 24.16
CA PRO A 9 -15.64 6.32 24.70
C PRO A 9 -15.44 4.86 24.25
N LYS A 10 -16.45 4.23 23.64
CA LYS A 10 -16.40 2.87 23.09
C LYS A 10 -15.94 2.79 21.62
N LEU A 11 -15.78 3.93 20.95
CA LEU A 11 -15.34 3.96 19.55
C LEU A 11 -13.82 4.02 19.47
N ASP A 12 -13.23 3.01 18.85
CA ASP A 12 -11.79 2.95 18.59
C ASP A 12 -11.45 3.53 17.22
N GLU A 13 -12.36 3.47 16.26
CA GLU A 13 -12.21 4.01 14.91
C GLU A 13 -13.52 4.62 14.40
N VAL A 14 -13.40 5.65 13.57
CA VAL A 14 -14.50 6.29 12.85
C VAL A 14 -14.01 6.78 11.48
N TYR A 15 -14.93 6.95 10.56
CA TYR A 15 -14.66 7.41 9.21
C TYR A 15 -15.30 8.78 9.01
N ARG A 16 -14.53 9.75 8.54
CA ARG A 16 -15.00 11.11 8.28
C ARG A 16 -14.97 11.41 6.78
N THR A 17 -16.03 11.99 6.25
CA THR A 17 -16.09 12.47 4.86
C THR A 17 -15.59 13.91 4.75
N SER A 18 -15.29 14.38 3.53
CA SER A 18 -14.86 15.77 3.28
C SER A 18 -15.83 16.83 3.81
N ASP A 19 -17.12 16.49 3.92
CA ASP A 19 -18.18 17.37 4.43
C ASP A 19 -18.16 17.50 5.98
N GLY A 20 -17.32 16.71 6.66
CA GLY A 20 -17.20 16.73 8.13
C GLY A 20 -18.14 15.77 8.85
N LYS A 21 -18.84 14.89 8.12
CA LYS A 21 -19.74 13.88 8.70
C LYS A 21 -18.98 12.61 9.09
N TYR A 22 -19.29 12.09 10.28
CA TYR A 22 -18.68 10.88 10.83
C TYR A 22 -19.57 9.65 10.62
N PHE A 23 -18.93 8.51 10.42
CA PHE A 23 -19.53 7.20 10.18
C PHE A 23 -18.75 6.12 10.93
N TYR A 24 -19.42 5.03 11.29
CA TYR A 24 -18.79 3.89 11.97
C TYR A 24 -18.15 2.91 10.99
N LEU A 25 -18.68 2.81 9.76
CA LEU A 25 -18.17 1.91 8.73
C LEU A 25 -17.65 2.70 7.53
N GLU A 26 -16.54 2.25 6.95
CA GLU A 26 -15.95 2.84 5.75
C GLU A 26 -16.93 2.79 4.57
N SER A 27 -17.62 1.67 4.42
CA SER A 27 -18.60 1.44 3.36
C SER A 27 -19.73 2.47 3.41
N ASP A 28 -20.23 2.79 4.60
CA ASP A 28 -21.28 3.81 4.77
C ASP A 28 -20.76 5.20 4.44
N ALA A 29 -19.54 5.53 4.89
CA ALA A 29 -18.90 6.80 4.57
C ALA A 29 -18.68 6.96 3.06
N ARG A 30 -18.22 5.90 2.38
CA ARG A 30 -17.96 5.87 0.94
C ARG A 30 -19.26 5.95 0.14
N ASN A 31 -20.29 5.20 0.55
CA ASN A 31 -21.61 5.25 -0.06
C ASN A 31 -22.21 6.65 0.07
N TYR A 32 -22.11 7.26 1.26
CA TYR A 32 -22.55 8.63 1.47
C TYR A 32 -21.75 9.62 0.63
N ALA A 33 -20.42 9.53 0.60
CA ALA A 33 -19.59 10.43 -0.21
C ALA A 33 -19.93 10.34 -1.71
N THR A 34 -20.27 9.14 -2.18
CA THR A 34 -20.71 8.89 -3.56
C THR A 34 -22.12 9.42 -3.81
N ALA A 35 -23.07 9.14 -2.91
CA ALA A 35 -24.46 9.59 -3.01
C ALA A 35 -24.60 11.12 -2.89
N ALA A 36 -23.82 11.72 -2.00
CA ALA A 36 -23.75 13.17 -1.78
C ALA A 36 -22.90 13.89 -2.85
N LYS A 37 -22.36 13.17 -3.85
CA LYS A 37 -21.51 13.70 -4.93
C LYS A 37 -20.40 14.62 -4.43
N LEU A 38 -19.76 14.26 -3.32
CA LEU A 38 -18.61 15.01 -2.80
C LEU A 38 -17.49 14.98 -3.85
N HIS A 39 -16.88 16.12 -4.15
CA HIS A 39 -15.86 16.24 -5.21
C HIS A 39 -14.68 15.29 -5.00
N ASP A 40 -14.22 15.15 -3.76
CA ASP A 40 -13.05 14.30 -3.48
C ASP A 40 -13.42 12.82 -3.38
N LYS A 41 -14.68 12.50 -3.04
CA LYS A 41 -15.15 11.16 -2.62
C LYS A 41 -14.22 10.47 -1.60
N LYS A 42 -13.40 11.26 -0.91
CA LYS A 42 -12.40 10.77 0.03
C LYS A 42 -13.05 10.56 1.39
N VAL A 43 -12.67 9.45 2.00
CA VAL A 43 -13.03 9.10 3.36
C VAL A 43 -11.73 9.03 4.14
N THR A 44 -11.65 9.76 5.23
CA THR A 44 -10.51 9.74 6.13
C THR A 44 -10.86 8.85 7.32
N LYS A 45 -10.07 7.78 7.51
CA LYS A 45 -10.14 6.97 8.72
C LYS A 45 -9.48 7.72 9.87
N LEU A 46 -10.22 7.91 10.94
CA LEU A 46 -9.76 8.49 12.19
C LEU A 46 -9.77 7.38 13.23
N VAL A 47 -8.63 7.14 13.84
CA VAL A 47 -8.51 6.15 14.92
C VAL A 47 -8.24 6.92 16.21
N ARG A 48 -8.85 6.46 17.31
CA ARG A 48 -8.52 6.94 18.65
C ARG A 48 -7.02 6.74 18.82
N LYS A 49 -6.26 7.83 19.02
CA LYS A 49 -4.84 7.78 19.41
C LYS A 49 -4.72 7.20 20.83
N ALA A 50 -4.93 5.90 20.94
CA ALA A 50 -4.59 5.09 22.09
C ALA A 50 -3.68 4.00 21.53
N THR A 51 -2.37 4.29 21.49
CA THR A 51 -1.27 3.32 21.33
C THR A 51 -1.32 2.39 20.10
N LEU A 52 -0.43 2.68 19.15
CA LEU A 52 0.18 1.76 18.15
C LEU A 52 -0.71 0.67 17.53
N ASN A 53 -1.08 0.91 16.26
CA ASN A 53 -0.67 0.13 15.09
C ASN A 53 -1.78 0.10 14.03
N GLU A 54 -1.32 0.31 12.79
CA GLU A 54 -1.97 -0.12 11.55
C GLU A 54 -3.29 0.58 11.16
N ASP A 55 -3.15 1.66 10.40
CA ASP A 55 -3.87 1.72 9.12
C ASP A 55 -3.18 2.68 8.15
N THR A 56 -2.05 2.22 7.60
CA THR A 56 -1.54 2.79 6.36
C THR A 56 -1.59 1.77 5.23
N ASN A 57 -2.77 1.63 4.63
CA ASN A 57 -2.96 0.82 3.44
C ASN A 57 -2.35 1.46 2.16
N ASN A 58 -1.75 2.65 2.25
CA ASN A 58 -0.93 3.24 1.17
C ASN A 58 0.58 3.29 1.49
N GLU A 59 1.02 3.56 2.74
CA GLU A 59 2.48 3.47 3.04
C GLU A 59 2.99 2.01 3.00
N ASN A 60 2.16 1.00 3.27
CA ASN A 60 2.63 -0.40 3.25
C ASN A 60 3.03 -0.90 1.85
N GLN A 61 2.47 -0.35 0.77
CA GLN A 61 2.88 -0.72 -0.59
C GLN A 61 4.23 -0.08 -0.94
N ASP A 62 4.42 1.20 -0.62
CA ASP A 62 5.70 1.89 -0.83
C ASP A 62 6.82 1.31 0.05
N VAL A 63 6.53 0.97 1.30
CA VAL A 63 7.51 0.32 2.20
C VAL A 63 7.90 -1.06 1.66
N LYS A 64 6.93 -1.92 1.31
CA LYS A 64 7.22 -3.24 0.72
C LYS A 64 7.97 -3.13 -0.61
N ARG A 65 7.65 -2.12 -1.42
CA ARG A 65 8.35 -1.85 -2.67
C ARG A 65 9.79 -1.43 -2.40
N ALA A 66 10.03 -0.54 -1.45
CA ALA A 66 11.37 -0.10 -1.05
C ALA A 66 12.21 -1.26 -0.50
N GLU A 67 11.63 -2.13 0.32
CA GLU A 67 12.29 -3.36 0.81
C GLU A 67 12.68 -4.28 -0.35
N LYS A 68 11.78 -4.47 -1.33
CA LYS A 68 12.08 -5.30 -2.52
C LYS A 68 13.09 -4.68 -3.46
N ILE A 69 13.15 -3.35 -3.54
CA ILE A 69 14.19 -2.62 -4.28
C ILE A 69 15.54 -2.81 -3.58
N ALA A 70 15.61 -2.71 -2.25
CA ALA A 70 16.82 -2.95 -1.48
C ALA A 70 17.31 -4.40 -1.62
N GLU A 71 16.39 -5.37 -1.56
CA GLU A 71 16.68 -6.79 -1.83
C GLU A 71 17.26 -6.95 -3.25
N LEU A 72 16.64 -6.34 -4.26
CA LEU A 72 17.14 -6.37 -5.63
C LEU A 72 18.54 -5.76 -5.76
N GLN A 73 18.82 -4.63 -5.11
CA GLN A 73 20.13 -3.97 -5.14
C GLN A 73 21.23 -4.80 -4.49
N ALA A 74 20.94 -5.44 -3.34
CA ALA A 74 21.85 -6.32 -2.65
C ALA A 74 22.02 -7.68 -3.33
N LEU A 75 21.01 -8.13 -4.09
CA LEU A 75 21.03 -9.41 -4.79
C LEU A 75 22.00 -9.38 -5.98
N GLU A 76 22.95 -10.31 -5.94
CA GLU A 76 23.78 -10.63 -7.09
C GLU A 76 22.94 -11.36 -8.15
N LEU A 77 22.85 -10.79 -9.34
CA LEU A 77 22.05 -11.32 -10.45
C LEU A 77 22.78 -12.48 -11.14
N VAL A 78 22.88 -13.61 -10.43
CA VAL A 78 23.54 -14.85 -10.87
C VAL A 78 22.56 -16.01 -10.91
N LYS A 79 22.89 -17.06 -11.68
CA LYS A 79 22.00 -18.23 -11.88
C LYS A 79 21.62 -18.94 -10.57
N GLU A 80 22.48 -18.89 -9.56
CA GLU A 80 22.23 -19.45 -8.23
C GLU A 80 21.04 -18.78 -7.51
N ASN A 81 20.83 -17.49 -7.78
CA ASN A 81 19.75 -16.69 -7.20
C ASN A 81 18.48 -16.68 -8.06
N TYR A 82 18.32 -17.64 -8.98
CA TYR A 82 17.19 -17.72 -9.92
C TYR A 82 15.82 -17.57 -9.25
N ASN A 83 15.61 -18.25 -8.13
CA ASN A 83 14.32 -18.22 -7.42
C ASN A 83 14.01 -16.82 -6.87
N GLN A 84 15.01 -16.12 -6.33
CA GLN A 84 14.88 -14.76 -5.83
C GLN A 84 14.61 -13.80 -7.00
N MET A 85 15.37 -13.91 -8.08
CA MET A 85 15.15 -13.11 -9.30
C MET A 85 13.75 -13.31 -9.88
N LYS A 86 13.28 -14.55 -9.97
CA LYS A 86 11.92 -14.87 -10.45
C LYS A 86 10.84 -14.25 -9.54
N SER A 87 11.06 -14.26 -8.23
CA SER A 87 10.15 -13.63 -7.27
C SER A 87 10.09 -12.12 -7.45
N LEU A 88 11.24 -11.46 -7.62
CA LEU A 88 11.34 -10.02 -7.86
C LEU A 88 10.69 -9.62 -9.18
N VAL A 89 10.95 -10.35 -10.27
CA VAL A 89 10.29 -10.13 -11.57
C VAL A 89 8.77 -10.20 -11.45
N LYS A 90 8.25 -11.19 -10.71
CA LYS A 90 6.80 -11.32 -10.47
C LYS A 90 6.26 -10.19 -9.57
N PHE A 91 7.02 -9.77 -8.57
CA PHE A 91 6.62 -8.69 -7.66
C PHE A 91 6.53 -7.34 -8.37
N PHE A 92 7.50 -7.04 -9.24
CA PHE A 92 7.55 -5.79 -10.01
C PHE A 92 6.80 -5.86 -11.34
N ASP A 93 6.16 -6.97 -11.64
CA ASP A 93 5.47 -7.23 -12.91
C ASP A 93 6.35 -6.94 -14.15
N ILE A 94 7.62 -7.35 -14.09
CA ILE A 94 8.59 -7.07 -15.15
C ILE A 94 8.36 -8.03 -16.32
N LYS A 95 8.22 -7.47 -17.51
CA LYS A 95 8.05 -8.26 -18.75
C LYS A 95 9.37 -8.91 -19.16
N THR A 96 9.39 -10.24 -19.21
CA THR A 96 10.57 -11.02 -19.63
C THR A 96 10.27 -11.81 -20.89
N SER A 97 11.24 -11.91 -21.81
CA SER A 97 11.11 -12.66 -23.05
C SER A 97 10.94 -14.18 -22.84
N ASN A 98 11.57 -14.74 -21.81
CA ASN A 98 11.44 -16.15 -21.40
C ASN A 98 11.74 -16.31 -19.90
N GLN A 99 11.52 -17.51 -19.35
CA GLN A 99 11.80 -17.82 -17.93
C GLN A 99 13.23 -18.30 -17.67
N SER A 100 14.15 -18.06 -18.60
CA SER A 100 15.57 -18.41 -18.47
C SER A 100 16.25 -17.52 -17.43
N ALA A 101 17.27 -18.04 -16.75
CA ALA A 101 18.05 -17.23 -15.80
C ALA A 101 18.66 -15.99 -16.48
N GLU A 102 19.13 -16.12 -17.72
CA GLU A 102 19.71 -15.02 -18.49
C GLU A 102 18.72 -13.88 -18.77
N ALA A 103 17.47 -14.21 -19.15
CA ALA A 103 16.45 -13.18 -19.39
C ALA A 103 15.95 -12.52 -18.11
N LEU A 104 15.89 -13.26 -16.98
CA LEU A 104 15.57 -12.65 -15.68
C LEU A 104 16.68 -11.67 -15.24
N ILE A 105 17.95 -12.04 -15.45
CA ILE A 105 19.10 -11.18 -15.14
C ILE A 105 19.06 -9.92 -16.00
N GLU A 106 18.84 -10.05 -17.31
CA GLU A 106 18.74 -8.92 -18.24
C GLU A 106 17.61 -7.97 -17.83
N ALA A 107 16.42 -8.49 -17.61
CA ALA A 107 15.24 -7.69 -17.26
C ALA A 107 15.37 -6.99 -15.90
N LEU A 108 15.91 -7.68 -14.88
CA LEU A 108 16.18 -7.07 -13.58
C LEU A 108 17.30 -6.04 -13.64
N THR A 109 18.31 -6.25 -14.49
CA THR A 109 19.39 -5.27 -14.70
C THR A 109 18.87 -4.01 -15.39
N GLU A 110 17.98 -4.16 -16.37
CA GLU A 110 17.32 -3.02 -17.00
C GLU A 110 16.41 -2.30 -16.00
N PHE A 111 15.60 -3.04 -15.25
CA PHE A 111 14.75 -2.46 -14.20
C PHE A 111 15.57 -1.69 -13.15
N LYS A 112 16.73 -2.22 -12.74
CA LYS A 112 17.69 -1.52 -11.85
C LYS A 112 18.14 -0.15 -12.38
N LYS A 113 18.14 0.08 -13.70
CA LYS A 113 18.50 1.37 -14.31
C LYS A 113 17.34 2.37 -14.33
N THR A 114 16.12 1.89 -14.15
CA THR A 114 14.88 2.71 -14.20
C THR A 114 14.42 3.19 -12.82
N ILE A 115 14.96 2.60 -11.75
CA ILE A 115 14.79 3.02 -10.35
C ILE A 115 15.86 4.03 -9.95
#